data_AF-A0A9P8MTE7-F1
#
_entry.id   AF-A0A9P8MTE7-F1
#
_cell.length_a   1.000
_cell.length_b   1.000
_cell.length_c   1.000
_cell.angle_alpha   90.00
_cell.angle_beta   90.00
_cell.angle_gamma   90.00
#
_symmetry.space_group_name_H-M   'P 1'
#
loop_
_entity.id
_entity.type
_entity.pdbx_description
1 polymer ?
#
loop_
_entity_poly.entity_id
_entity_poly.type
_entity_poly.pdbx_seq_one_letter_code
_entity_poly.pdbx_strand_id
1 'polypeptide(L)'
;MLISIISASQVSGNFPTMTAGTPLFSASNGWSPLKAVIVGRAEHSAFPPEPPYMIATTMPEEHFAEFWPSNPFLAEIVAKAQWELDNFASLLEKHGVRVYRPKEVD
;
A
#
# COMPACT_ATOMS: atom_id res chain seq x y z
N MET A 1 -11.88 -58.90 3.82
CA MET A 1 -10.45 -59.16 3.51
C MET A 1 -9.64 -58.06 4.21
N LEU A 2 -8.80 -58.40 5.20
CA LEU A 2 -7.97 -57.41 5.92
C LEU A 2 -6.65 -57.19 5.15
N ILE A 3 -6.30 -55.93 4.84
CA ILE A 3 -4.93 -55.37 4.73
C ILE A 3 -5.08 -53.84 4.90
N SER A 4 -4.25 -53.05 5.60
CA SER A 4 -3.56 -53.23 6.90
C SER A 4 -3.31 -51.82 7.50
N ILE A 5 -3.18 -51.70 8.82
CA ILE A 5 -2.95 -50.41 9.51
C ILE A 5 -1.45 -50.06 9.45
N ILE A 6 -1.08 -48.92 8.85
CA ILE A 6 0.27 -48.36 9.04
C ILE A 6 0.27 -47.60 10.37
N SER A 7 0.93 -48.20 11.36
CA SER A 7 1.21 -47.57 12.65
C SER A 7 2.00 -46.27 12.44
N ALA A 8 1.46 -45.15 12.92
CA ALA A 8 2.21 -43.91 13.04
C ALA A 8 3.24 -44.06 14.16
N SER A 9 4.35 -44.72 13.84
CA SER A 9 5.46 -44.92 14.76
C SER A 9 6.01 -43.57 15.23
N GLN A 10 6.33 -43.50 16.52
CA GLN A 10 6.77 -42.29 17.22
C GLN A 10 8.01 -41.68 16.56
N VAL A 11 7.83 -40.68 15.69
CA VAL A 11 8.90 -39.76 15.34
C VAL A 11 9.05 -38.79 16.51
N SER A 12 9.79 -39.24 17.53
CA SER A 12 10.38 -38.41 18.59
C SER A 12 11.49 -37.53 18.00
N GLY A 13 11.13 -36.74 16.98
CA GLY A 13 11.94 -35.66 16.47
C GLY A 13 11.75 -34.49 17.40
N ASN A 14 12.82 -34.08 18.08
CA ASN A 14 12.83 -32.82 18.83
C ASN A 14 12.87 -31.66 17.83
N PHE A 15 11.76 -31.45 17.12
CA PHE A 15 11.60 -30.32 16.21
C PHE A 15 11.85 -29.05 17.03
N PRO A 16 12.84 -28.22 16.66
CA PRO A 16 13.00 -26.96 17.33
C PRO A 16 11.68 -26.22 17.20
N THR A 17 11.06 -25.90 18.32
CA THR A 17 9.89 -25.02 18.33
C THR A 17 10.37 -23.73 17.70
N MET A 18 10.01 -23.50 16.43
CA MET A 18 10.30 -22.26 15.75
C MET A 18 9.66 -21.19 16.60
N THR A 19 10.49 -20.45 17.34
CA THR A 19 10.11 -19.21 17.97
C THR A 19 9.86 -18.28 16.80
N ALA A 20 8.62 -18.31 16.30
CA ALA A 20 8.20 -17.54 15.15
C ALA A 20 8.34 -16.07 15.56
N GLY A 21 9.49 -15.50 15.21
CA GLY A 21 9.81 -14.11 15.52
C GLY A 21 8.68 -13.23 15.00
N THR A 22 8.32 -12.21 15.77
CA THR A 22 7.24 -11.30 15.38
C THR A 22 7.48 -10.82 13.94
N PRO A 23 6.52 -11.02 13.02
CA PRO A 23 6.75 -10.71 11.62
C PRO A 23 7.06 -9.21 11.47
N LEU A 24 8.04 -8.89 10.63
CA LEU A 24 8.55 -7.53 10.43
C LEU A 24 7.44 -6.53 10.01
N PHE A 25 6.41 -7.04 9.34
CA PHE A 25 5.19 -6.33 8.99
C PHE A 25 3.97 -7.22 9.30
N SER A 26 2.88 -6.61 9.74
CA SER A 26 1.59 -7.30 9.93
C SER A 26 0.43 -6.32 9.85
N ALA A 27 -0.55 -6.62 9.01
CA ALA A 27 -1.83 -5.91 8.93
C ALA A 27 -2.91 -6.94 8.57
N SER A 28 -3.76 -7.30 9.53
CA SER A 28 -4.79 -8.35 9.36
C SER A 28 -6.20 -7.80 9.13
N ASN A 29 -6.39 -6.49 9.27
CA ASN A 29 -7.64 -5.76 9.04
C ASN A 29 -7.35 -4.25 8.93
N GLY A 30 -8.38 -3.45 8.64
CA GLY A 30 -8.28 -1.99 8.44
C GLY A 30 -8.62 -1.11 9.64
N TRP A 31 -8.77 -1.66 10.86
CA TRP A 31 -9.31 -0.93 12.03
C TRP A 31 -8.55 -1.16 13.35
N SER A 32 -7.67 -2.16 13.42
CA SER A 32 -6.74 -2.32 14.54
C SER A 32 -5.79 -1.11 14.66
N PRO A 33 -5.31 -0.76 15.87
CA PRO A 33 -4.44 0.39 16.07
C PRO A 33 -3.23 0.43 15.13
N LEU A 34 -3.12 1.50 14.35
CA LEU A 34 -2.09 1.69 13.33
C LEU A 34 -0.72 1.92 13.99
N LYS A 35 0.27 1.09 13.65
CA LYS A 35 1.64 1.18 14.21
C LYS A 35 2.63 1.84 13.24
N ALA A 36 2.46 1.59 11.94
CA ALA A 36 3.28 2.15 10.89
C ALA A 36 2.49 2.24 9.58
N VAL A 37 2.85 3.18 8.71
CA VAL A 37 2.16 3.44 7.43
C VAL A 37 3.10 4.07 6.41
N ILE A 38 2.83 3.86 5.12
CA ILE A 38 3.47 4.58 4.02
C ILE A 38 2.49 5.67 3.56
N VAL A 39 2.91 6.94 3.54
CA VAL A 39 2.10 8.05 3.01
C VAL A 39 2.71 8.49 1.68
N GLY A 40 1.91 8.50 0.61
CA GLY A 40 2.34 8.81 -0.76
C GLY A 40 2.74 10.27 -0.98
N ARG A 41 3.43 10.53 -2.09
CA ARG A 41 3.88 11.86 -2.55
C ARG A 41 2.98 12.36 -3.68
N ALA A 42 2.83 13.68 -3.81
CA ALA A 42 2.11 14.30 -4.91
C ALA A 42 3.03 14.88 -5.99
N GLU A 43 4.32 15.09 -5.72
CA GLU A 43 5.25 15.62 -6.72
C GLU A 43 5.34 14.70 -7.96
N HIS A 44 5.54 15.31 -9.12
CA HIS A 44 5.62 14.64 -10.44
C HIS A 44 4.38 13.82 -10.84
N SER A 45 3.25 13.99 -10.15
CA SER A 45 1.96 13.41 -10.56
C SER A 45 1.57 13.85 -11.97
N ALA A 46 1.16 12.88 -12.79
CA ALA A 46 0.65 13.08 -14.14
C ALA A 46 -0.65 12.30 -14.35
N PHE A 47 -1.46 12.72 -15.32
CA PHE A 47 -2.65 11.97 -15.75
C PHE A 47 -2.22 10.62 -16.38
N PRO A 48 -2.86 9.50 -16.02
CA PRO A 48 -2.56 8.22 -16.62
C PRO A 48 -3.10 8.16 -18.06
N PRO A 49 -2.31 7.66 -19.04
CA PRO A 49 -2.83 7.40 -20.37
C PRO A 49 -3.70 6.12 -20.33
N GLU A 50 -5.01 6.27 -20.56
CA GLU A 50 -6.00 5.19 -20.44
C GLU A 50 -6.85 5.07 -21.71
N PRO A 51 -7.46 3.90 -22.00
CA PRO A 51 -8.39 3.75 -23.11
C PRO A 51 -9.63 4.67 -22.95
N PRO A 52 -10.20 5.23 -24.03
CA PRO A 52 -11.34 6.15 -23.95
C PRO A 52 -12.55 5.62 -23.16
N TYR A 53 -12.82 4.31 -23.21
CA TYR A 53 -13.92 3.71 -22.44
C TYR A 53 -13.65 3.68 -20.93
N MET A 54 -12.39 3.56 -20.50
CA MET A 54 -12.00 3.63 -19.08
C MET A 54 -12.16 5.07 -18.57
N ILE A 55 -11.67 6.04 -19.34
CA ILE A 55 -11.80 7.47 -19.02
C ILE A 55 -13.28 7.83 -18.88
N ALA A 56 -14.12 7.50 -19.87
CA ALA A 56 -15.56 7.78 -19.85
C ALA A 56 -16.36 7.04 -18.76
N THR A 57 -15.80 6.00 -18.16
CA THR A 57 -16.43 5.27 -17.02
C THR A 57 -16.00 5.85 -15.66
N THR A 58 -14.87 6.54 -15.60
CA THR A 58 -14.22 6.93 -14.32
C THR A 58 -14.08 8.44 -14.11
N MET A 59 -14.25 9.25 -15.15
CA MET A 59 -14.02 10.69 -15.13
C MET A 59 -15.20 11.49 -15.70
N PRO A 60 -15.38 12.76 -15.27
CA PRO A 60 -16.22 13.74 -15.95
C PRO A 60 -15.71 14.08 -17.36
N GLU A 61 -16.63 14.43 -18.28
CA GLU A 61 -16.31 14.71 -19.70
C GLU A 61 -15.34 15.88 -19.87
N GLU A 62 -15.43 16.90 -19.00
CA GLU A 62 -14.56 18.08 -19.01
C GLU A 62 -13.07 17.76 -18.80
N HIS A 63 -12.74 16.57 -18.27
CA HIS A 63 -11.37 16.15 -18.02
C HIS A 63 -10.81 15.18 -19.07
N PHE A 64 -11.61 14.72 -20.04
CA PHE A 64 -11.16 13.69 -21.01
C PHE A 64 -9.91 14.10 -21.79
N ALA A 65 -9.78 15.38 -22.11
CA ALA A 65 -8.65 15.92 -22.86
C ALA A 65 -7.32 15.88 -22.09
N GLU A 66 -7.33 15.65 -20.77
CA GLU A 66 -6.13 15.63 -19.94
C GLU A 66 -5.43 14.25 -19.91
N PHE A 67 -6.11 13.17 -20.31
CA PHE A 67 -5.62 11.79 -20.19
C PHE A 67 -4.71 11.35 -21.34
N TRP A 68 -3.63 12.11 -21.57
CA TRP A 68 -2.57 11.79 -22.53
C TRP A 68 -1.21 11.55 -21.83
N PRO A 69 -0.28 10.79 -22.45
CA PRO A 69 0.93 10.33 -21.78
C PRO A 69 1.80 11.47 -21.23
N SER A 70 2.12 11.41 -19.93
CA SER A 70 2.97 12.38 -19.22
C SER A 70 2.42 13.80 -19.12
N ASN A 71 1.09 14.00 -19.22
CA ASN A 71 0.47 15.29 -18.91
C ASN A 71 0.54 15.58 -17.39
N PRO A 72 1.30 16.59 -16.92
CA PRO A 72 1.40 16.88 -15.49
C PRO A 72 0.12 17.52 -14.95
N PHE A 73 -0.22 17.25 -13.68
CA PHE A 73 -1.23 18.08 -13.01
C PHE A 73 -0.74 19.52 -12.83
N LEU A 74 -1.68 20.48 -12.75
CA LEU A 74 -1.36 21.88 -12.50
C LEU A 74 -0.48 22.04 -11.25
N ALA A 75 0.63 22.76 -11.38
CA ALA A 75 1.63 22.87 -10.31
C ALA A 75 1.06 23.40 -8.98
N GLU A 76 0.03 24.25 -9.01
CA GLU A 76 -0.63 24.71 -7.79
C GLU A 76 -1.47 23.63 -7.09
N ILE A 77 -2.06 22.68 -7.86
CA ILE A 77 -2.81 21.54 -7.31
C ILE A 77 -1.81 20.58 -6.66
N VAL A 78 -0.71 20.27 -7.36
CA VAL A 78 0.38 19.44 -6.84
C VAL A 78 0.96 20.02 -5.55
N ALA A 79 1.24 21.33 -5.52
CA ALA A 79 1.77 21.99 -4.32
C ALA A 79 0.80 21.94 -3.12
N LYS A 80 -0.50 22.15 -3.36
CA LYS A 80 -1.54 22.04 -2.32
C LYS A 80 -1.67 20.61 -1.79
N ALA A 81 -1.77 19.63 -2.69
CA ALA A 81 -1.85 18.22 -2.34
C ALA A 81 -0.60 17.73 -1.58
N GLN A 82 0.59 18.19 -1.98
CA GLN A 82 1.84 17.86 -1.28
C GLN A 82 1.84 18.42 0.16
N TRP A 83 1.43 19.68 0.33
CA TRP A 83 1.28 20.30 1.65
C TRP A 83 0.25 19.55 2.53
N GLU A 84 -0.87 19.10 1.97
CA GLU A 84 -1.84 18.27 2.68
C GLU A 84 -1.25 16.92 3.12
N LEU A 85 -0.51 16.23 2.25
CA LEU A 85 0.14 14.95 2.53
C LEU A 85 1.25 15.07 3.59
N ASP A 86 2.04 16.14 3.57
CA ASP A 86 3.08 16.40 4.58
C ASP A 86 2.48 16.75 5.95
N ASN A 87 1.36 17.48 5.98
CA ASN A 87 0.60 17.71 7.23
C ASN A 87 -0.05 16.43 7.76
N PHE A 88 -0.60 15.58 6.88
CA PHE A 88 -1.19 14.30 7.27
C PHE A 88 -0.13 13.35 7.86
N ALA A 89 1.05 13.26 7.23
CA ALA A 89 2.20 12.56 7.78
C ALA A 89 2.57 13.09 9.18
N SER A 90 2.74 14.41 9.30
CA SER A 90 3.07 15.07 10.57
C SER A 90 2.03 14.86 11.67
N LEU A 91 0.74 14.72 11.32
CA LEU A 91 -0.33 14.41 12.26
C LEU A 91 -0.23 12.96 12.76
N LEU A 92 -0.01 12.01 11.86
CA LEU A 92 0.15 10.60 12.21
C LEU A 92 1.35 10.36 13.14
N GLU A 93 2.48 11.03 12.89
CA GLU A 93 3.66 10.99 13.76
C GLU A 93 3.38 11.53 15.16
N LYS A 94 2.62 12.64 15.28
CA LYS A 94 2.16 13.17 16.58
C LYS A 94 1.25 12.21 17.34
N HIS A 95 0.54 11.32 16.63
CA HIS A 95 -0.24 10.23 17.21
C HIS A 95 0.58 8.95 17.49
N GLY A 96 1.91 8.99 17.32
CA GLY A 96 2.81 7.87 17.60
C GLY A 96 2.88 6.81 16.51
N VAL A 97 2.31 7.06 15.32
CA VAL A 97 2.41 6.18 14.16
C VAL A 97 3.76 6.42 13.46
N ARG A 98 4.49 5.35 13.13
CA ARG A 98 5.69 5.49 12.30
C ARG A 98 5.33 5.72 10.83
N VAL A 99 5.62 6.90 10.30
CA VAL A 99 5.40 7.21 8.89
C VAL A 99 6.65 6.89 8.07
N TYR A 100 6.43 6.31 6.88
CA TYR A 100 7.42 6.21 5.82
C TYR A 100 6.95 7.04 4.62
N ARG A 101 7.85 7.79 4.00
CA ARG A 101 7.62 8.51 2.74
C ARG A 101 8.38 7.78 1.62
N PRO A 102 7.79 7.59 0.41
CA PRO A 102 8.56 7.18 -0.76
C PRO A 102 9.73 8.13 -1.01
N LYS A 103 10.79 7.62 -1.63
CA LYS A 103 11.81 8.50 -2.21
C LYS A 103 11.24 9.17 -3.46
N GLU A 104 11.76 10.35 -3.77
CA GLU A 104 11.60 10.93 -5.10
C GLU A 104 12.21 10.00 -6.15
N VAL A 105 11.56 9.93 -7.31
CA VAL A 105 11.94 9.13 -8.47
C VAL A 105 11.71 10.00 -9.71
N ASP A 106 12.62 9.88 -10.67
CA ASP A 106 12.61 10.58 -11.97
C ASP A 106 11.86 9.76 -13.05
#